data_AF-A0A4S2AD85-F1
#
_entry.id   AF-A0A4S2AD85-F1
#
_cell.length_a   1.000
_cell.length_b   1.000
_cell.length_c   1.000
_cell.angle_alpha   90.00
_cell.angle_beta   90.00
_cell.angle_gamma   90.00
#
_symmetry.space_group_name_H-M   'P 1'
#
loop_
_entity.id
_entity.type
_entity.pdbx_description
1 polymer ?
#
loop_
_entity_poly.entity_id
_entity_poly.type
_entity_poly.pdbx_seq_one_letter_code
_entity_poly.pdbx_strand_id
1 'polypeptide(L)'
;MKFFQRKAPTTALTPAVELPDLNINIVKRFASSDWKLGEIHGLSHWQRVERNGIILSLEKLNGTFCIRKDINITVVRLFAYLHDKCRLDDGWDFEHGIRAAKMLHSIRRTLLKELSDNEFSLLEKACELHTTEHKTGEPTIDTCFDADRLDLNRVGIEPSPNKMATEQGAYYAEYPHKLEQIKSLLF
;
A
#
# COMPACT_ATOMS: atom_id res chain seq x y z
N MET A 1 -27.37 -3.53 50.72
CA MET A 1 -27.18 -2.98 49.36
C MET A 1 -25.82 -3.41 48.84
N LYS A 2 -25.74 -4.46 48.01
CA LYS A 2 -24.52 -4.81 47.27
C LYS A 2 -24.69 -4.28 45.85
N PHE A 3 -23.93 -3.24 45.51
CA PHE A 3 -23.87 -2.73 44.16
C PHE A 3 -23.23 -3.79 43.25
N PHE A 4 -24.02 -4.37 42.35
CA PHE A 4 -23.50 -5.13 41.23
C PHE A 4 -22.84 -4.13 40.27
N GLN A 5 -21.51 -3.99 40.35
CA GLN A 5 -20.76 -3.40 39.25
C GLN A 5 -20.81 -4.38 38.08
N ARG A 6 -21.63 -4.07 37.08
CA ARG A 6 -21.53 -4.71 35.77
C ARG A 6 -20.17 -4.35 35.20
N LYS A 7 -19.26 -5.33 35.09
CA LYS A 7 -18.07 -5.19 34.24
C LYS A 7 -18.57 -4.93 32.82
N ALA A 8 -18.11 -3.83 32.22
CA ALA A 8 -18.30 -3.58 30.80
C ALA A 8 -17.73 -4.77 30.01
N PRO A 9 -18.36 -5.19 28.91
CA PRO A 9 -17.81 -6.23 28.07
C PRO A 9 -16.48 -5.72 27.50
N THR A 10 -15.39 -6.39 27.89
CA THR A 10 -14.11 -6.32 27.20
C THR A 10 -14.34 -6.72 25.75
N THR A 11 -14.38 -5.74 24.85
CA THR A 11 -14.27 -5.95 23.41
C THR A 11 -12.94 -6.63 23.15
N ALA A 12 -12.98 -7.93 22.88
CA ALA A 12 -11.82 -8.68 22.45
C ALA A 12 -11.21 -7.98 21.23
N LEU A 13 -9.95 -7.60 21.36
CA LEU A 13 -9.13 -7.06 20.28
C LEU A 13 -9.21 -8.03 19.11
N THR A 14 -9.64 -7.53 17.96
CA THR A 14 -9.67 -8.23 16.68
C THR A 14 -8.38 -9.03 16.49
N PRO A 15 -8.44 -10.32 16.09
CA PRO A 15 -7.21 -11.02 15.71
C PRO A 15 -6.54 -10.20 14.60
N ALA A 16 -5.24 -9.95 14.76
CA ALA A 16 -4.45 -9.21 13.78
C ALA A 16 -4.63 -9.86 12.40
N VAL A 17 -4.78 -9.04 11.35
CA VAL A 17 -4.88 -9.56 9.99
C VAL A 17 -3.62 -10.35 9.67
N GLU A 18 -3.75 -11.63 9.37
CA GLU A 18 -2.62 -12.47 8.97
C GLU A 18 -2.15 -12.04 7.58
N LEU A 19 -0.95 -11.47 7.51
CA LEU A 19 -0.27 -11.14 6.26
C LEU A 19 0.68 -12.29 5.88
N PRO A 20 0.89 -12.56 4.59
CA PRO A 20 1.88 -13.54 4.15
C PRO A 20 3.27 -13.23 4.71
N ASP A 21 4.03 -14.30 5.00
CA ASP A 21 5.43 -14.20 5.37
C ASP A 21 6.23 -13.69 4.17
N LEU A 22 6.49 -12.39 4.19
CA LEU A 22 7.31 -11.68 3.24
C LEU A 22 8.40 -11.01 4.05
N ASN A 23 9.66 -11.26 3.69
CA ASN A 23 10.80 -10.55 4.29
C ASN A 23 10.84 -9.11 3.78
N ILE A 24 9.87 -8.31 4.21
CA ILE A 24 9.71 -6.93 3.78
C ILE A 24 10.92 -6.08 4.23
N ASN A 25 11.64 -6.51 5.27
CA ASN A 25 12.82 -5.82 5.76
C ASN A 25 13.97 -5.85 4.74
N ILE A 26 14.16 -6.94 3.98
CA ILE A 26 15.16 -6.95 2.91
C ILE A 26 14.77 -6.00 1.77
N VAL A 27 13.47 -5.89 1.47
CA VAL A 27 12.93 -4.98 0.46
C VAL A 27 13.11 -3.52 0.89
N LYS A 28 12.79 -3.20 2.15
CA LYS A 28 13.02 -1.86 2.73
C LYS A 28 14.48 -1.45 2.66
N ARG A 29 15.41 -2.38 2.99
CA ARG A 29 16.85 -2.12 2.90
C ARG A 29 17.31 -1.85 1.47
N PHE A 30 16.83 -2.65 0.52
CA PHE A 30 17.10 -2.44 -0.91
C PHE A 30 16.51 -1.11 -1.41
N ALA A 31 15.29 -0.77 -1.02
CA ALA A 31 14.66 0.48 -1.41
C ALA A 31 15.43 1.70 -0.85
N SER A 32 15.84 1.62 0.41
CA SER A 32 16.58 2.72 1.05
C SER A 32 18.05 2.80 0.64
N SER A 33 18.65 1.75 0.06
CA SER A 33 20.07 1.78 -0.31
C SER A 33 20.33 2.83 -1.38
N ASP A 34 21.28 3.73 -1.13
CA ASP A 34 21.64 4.84 -2.03
C ASP A 34 20.50 5.86 -2.30
N TRP A 35 19.43 5.86 -1.51
CA TRP A 35 18.38 6.87 -1.61
C TRP A 35 18.87 8.24 -1.11
N LYS A 36 18.64 9.30 -1.89
CA LYS A 36 19.21 10.64 -1.63
C LYS A 36 18.20 11.80 -1.67
N LEU A 37 16.97 11.56 -2.11
CA LEU A 37 15.93 12.61 -2.26
C LEU A 37 15.21 12.95 -0.95
N GLY A 38 15.71 12.48 0.20
CA GLY A 38 15.11 12.75 1.50
C GLY A 38 13.79 12.00 1.74
N GLU A 39 12.95 12.53 2.62
CA GLU A 39 11.81 11.80 3.18
C GLU A 39 10.51 11.92 2.37
N ILE A 40 10.38 12.94 1.51
CA ILE A 40 9.14 13.24 0.77
C ILE A 40 8.72 12.07 -0.13
N HIS A 41 9.68 11.48 -0.84
CA HIS A 41 9.52 10.28 -1.66
C HIS A 41 10.31 9.08 -1.09
N GLY A 42 10.70 9.14 0.19
CA GLY A 42 11.54 8.14 0.84
C GLY A 42 10.78 7.16 1.73
N LEU A 43 11.51 6.55 2.67
CA LEU A 43 10.99 5.47 3.53
C LEU A 43 9.67 5.82 4.26
N SER A 44 9.54 7.06 4.75
CA SER A 44 8.32 7.51 5.44
C SER A 44 7.09 7.46 4.53
N HIS A 45 7.24 7.85 3.27
CA HIS A 45 6.20 7.73 2.25
C HIS A 45 5.89 6.26 1.94
N TRP A 46 6.90 5.45 1.63
CA TRP A 46 6.72 4.03 1.30
C TRP A 46 6.01 3.24 2.42
N GLN A 47 6.31 3.55 3.68
CA GLN A 47 5.61 2.96 4.83
C GLN A 47 4.14 3.36 4.91
N ARG A 48 3.79 4.61 4.57
CA ARG A 48 2.39 5.06 4.51
C ARG A 48 1.66 4.40 3.35
N VAL A 49 2.31 4.23 2.19
CA VAL A 49 1.76 3.47 1.06
C VAL A 49 1.52 2.01 1.44
N GLU A 50 2.44 1.33 2.13
CA GLU A 50 2.23 -0.05 2.60
C GLU A 50 1.00 -0.14 3.52
N ARG A 51 0.87 0.77 4.48
CA ARG A 51 -0.27 0.81 5.41
C ARG A 51 -1.60 1.09 4.70
N ASN A 52 -1.61 2.05 3.79
CA ASN A 52 -2.79 2.37 2.98
C ASN A 52 -3.20 1.16 2.14
N GLY A 53 -2.24 0.52 1.46
CA GLY A 53 -2.47 -0.66 0.63
C GLY A 53 -3.00 -1.85 1.43
N ILE A 54 -2.48 -2.10 2.64
CA ILE A 54 -3.02 -3.13 3.55
C ILE A 54 -4.48 -2.83 3.86
N ILE A 55 -4.82 -1.61 4.27
CA ILE A 55 -6.19 -1.22 4.65
C ILE A 55 -7.15 -1.35 3.46
N LEU A 56 -6.74 -0.88 2.28
CA LEU A 56 -7.52 -1.03 1.05
C LEU A 56 -7.71 -2.50 0.65
N SER A 57 -6.79 -3.38 1.05
CA SER A 57 -6.91 -4.81 0.79
C SER A 57 -7.86 -5.53 1.74
N LEU A 58 -8.42 -4.86 2.75
CA LEU A 58 -9.29 -5.48 3.74
C LEU A 58 -10.76 -5.55 3.30
N GLU A 59 -11.41 -6.64 3.69
CA GLU A 59 -12.85 -6.76 3.80
C GLU A 59 -13.22 -7.27 5.19
N LYS A 60 -14.46 -7.01 5.62
CA LYS A 60 -14.96 -7.47 6.92
C LYS A 60 -15.91 -8.64 6.72
N LEU A 61 -15.50 -9.82 7.15
CA LEU A 61 -16.29 -11.05 7.13
C LEU A 61 -16.56 -11.53 8.56
N ASN A 62 -17.84 -11.74 8.90
CA ASN A 62 -18.26 -12.24 10.21
C ASN A 62 -17.69 -11.45 11.41
N GLY A 63 -17.51 -10.14 11.26
CA GLY A 63 -16.97 -9.28 12.32
C GLY A 63 -15.45 -9.14 12.32
N THR A 64 -14.73 -9.91 11.51
CA THR A 64 -13.26 -9.95 11.45
C THR A 64 -12.75 -9.37 10.14
N PHE A 65 -11.59 -8.71 10.16
CA PHE A 65 -10.92 -8.26 8.95
C PHE A 65 -10.13 -9.40 8.30
N CYS A 66 -10.25 -9.54 7.00
CA CYS A 66 -9.42 -10.44 6.18
C CYS A 66 -9.02 -9.74 4.88
N ILE A 67 -7.98 -10.26 4.23
CA ILE A 67 -7.59 -9.79 2.90
C ILE A 67 -8.65 -10.24 1.89
N ARG A 68 -9.10 -9.31 1.05
CA ARG A 68 -9.97 -9.58 -0.09
C ARG A 68 -9.35 -10.63 -1.00
N LYS A 69 -10.15 -11.61 -1.42
CA LYS A 69 -9.67 -12.75 -2.23
C LYS A 69 -9.14 -12.36 -3.62
N ASP A 70 -9.57 -11.22 -4.15
CA ASP A 70 -9.20 -10.71 -5.46
C ASP A 70 -7.97 -9.79 -5.44
N ILE A 71 -7.32 -9.61 -4.27
CA ILE A 71 -6.13 -8.76 -4.13
C ILE A 71 -4.92 -9.61 -3.75
N ASN A 72 -3.83 -9.46 -4.51
CA ASN A 72 -2.54 -10.02 -4.13
C ASN A 72 -1.79 -9.07 -3.18
N ILE A 73 -1.92 -9.33 -1.88
CA ILE A 73 -1.30 -8.50 -0.83
C ILE A 73 0.24 -8.49 -0.87
N THR A 74 0.88 -9.53 -1.41
CA THR A 74 2.33 -9.57 -1.60
C THR A 74 2.76 -8.48 -2.59
N VAL A 75 2.06 -8.37 -3.73
CA VAL A 75 2.31 -7.33 -4.75
C VAL A 75 2.08 -5.94 -4.16
N VAL A 76 0.97 -5.70 -3.46
CA VAL A 76 0.66 -4.40 -2.84
C VAL A 76 1.78 -3.93 -1.90
N ARG A 77 2.28 -4.84 -1.06
CA ARG A 77 3.37 -4.53 -0.12
C ARG A 77 4.71 -4.31 -0.80
N LEU A 78 5.01 -5.04 -1.89
CA LEU A 78 6.22 -4.83 -2.67
C LEU A 78 6.19 -3.51 -3.45
N PHE A 79 5.04 -3.19 -4.07
CA PHE A 79 4.83 -1.93 -4.78
C PHE A 79 5.15 -0.73 -3.90
N ALA A 80 4.67 -0.73 -2.65
CA ALA A 80 4.85 0.36 -1.70
C ALA A 80 6.31 0.81 -1.55
N TYR A 81 7.28 -0.12 -1.62
CA TYR A 81 8.70 0.17 -1.46
C TYR A 81 9.48 0.31 -2.77
N LEU A 82 8.92 -0.13 -3.90
CA LEU A 82 9.65 -0.24 -5.16
C LEU A 82 9.20 0.77 -6.22
N HIS A 83 7.97 1.29 -6.17
CA HIS A 83 7.40 2.17 -7.21
C HIS A 83 8.21 3.47 -7.41
N ASP A 84 8.61 4.10 -6.30
CA ASP A 84 9.35 5.37 -6.30
C ASP A 84 10.87 5.19 -6.23
N LYS A 85 11.37 3.94 -6.15
CA LYS A 85 12.81 3.67 -5.95
C LYS A 85 13.70 4.28 -7.05
N CYS A 86 13.16 4.46 -8.24
CA CYS A 86 13.89 4.95 -9.40
C CYS A 86 13.60 6.42 -9.76
N ARG A 87 13.14 7.22 -8.79
CA ARG A 87 13.10 8.68 -8.94
C ARG A 87 14.50 9.27 -9.09
N LEU A 88 14.60 10.30 -9.92
CA LEU A 88 15.80 11.11 -10.12
C LEU A 88 15.68 12.47 -9.39
N ASP A 89 14.46 12.93 -9.13
CA ASP A 89 14.17 14.16 -8.39
C ASP A 89 12.82 14.10 -7.66
N ASP A 90 12.58 15.09 -6.79
CA ASP A 90 11.33 15.27 -6.02
C ASP A 90 10.24 16.03 -6.79
N GLY A 91 10.50 16.41 -8.04
CA GLY A 91 9.56 17.07 -8.92
C GLY A 91 8.63 16.07 -9.61
N TRP A 92 8.32 16.34 -10.88
CA TRP A 92 7.34 15.55 -11.63
C TRP A 92 7.82 14.15 -12.01
N ASP A 93 9.11 14.05 -12.36
CA ASP A 93 9.80 12.85 -12.83
C ASP A 93 8.89 11.76 -13.45
N PHE A 94 8.17 12.05 -14.53
CA PHE A 94 7.11 11.17 -15.05
C PHE A 94 7.57 9.75 -15.46
N GLU A 95 8.87 9.53 -15.59
CA GLU A 95 9.44 8.27 -16.06
C GLU A 95 9.91 7.34 -14.92
N HIS A 96 9.76 7.72 -13.64
CA HIS A 96 10.21 6.90 -12.51
C HIS A 96 9.53 5.53 -12.47
N GLY A 97 8.24 5.45 -12.82
CA GLY A 97 7.50 4.18 -12.91
C GLY A 97 8.10 3.21 -13.94
N ILE A 98 8.41 3.71 -15.15
CA ILE A 98 9.06 2.92 -16.20
C ILE A 98 10.45 2.44 -15.76
N ARG A 99 11.22 3.29 -15.08
CA ARG A 99 12.53 2.89 -14.54
C ARG A 99 12.40 1.89 -13.40
N ALA A 100 11.39 2.03 -12.54
CA ALA A 100 11.10 1.05 -11.50
C ALA A 100 10.78 -0.31 -12.11
N ALA A 101 9.90 -0.37 -13.12
CA ALA A 101 9.60 -1.60 -13.86
C ALA A 101 10.86 -2.26 -14.46
N LYS A 102 11.73 -1.47 -15.11
CA LYS A 102 13.03 -1.97 -15.61
C LYS A 102 13.95 -2.49 -14.49
N MET A 103 13.97 -1.82 -13.34
CA MET A 103 14.76 -2.25 -12.17
C MET A 103 14.26 -3.61 -11.63
N LEU A 104 12.94 -3.86 -11.62
CA LEU A 104 12.38 -5.14 -11.15
C LEU A 104 12.95 -6.34 -11.91
N HIS A 105 13.21 -6.22 -13.21
CA HIS A 105 13.86 -7.28 -13.99
C HIS A 105 15.27 -7.60 -13.48
N SER A 106 16.04 -6.59 -13.07
CA SER A 106 17.40 -6.79 -12.55
C SER A 106 17.44 -7.52 -11.21
N ILE A 107 16.35 -7.43 -10.42
CA ILE A 107 16.20 -8.11 -9.13
C ILE A 107 15.26 -9.32 -9.18
N ARG A 108 14.74 -9.70 -10.36
CA ARG A 108 13.77 -10.80 -10.55
C ARG A 108 14.25 -12.12 -9.97
N ARG A 109 15.53 -12.45 -10.19
CA ARG A 109 16.14 -13.73 -9.79
C ARG A 109 16.83 -13.68 -8.42
N THR A 110 16.79 -12.54 -7.75
CA THR A 110 17.42 -12.33 -6.43
C THR A 110 16.37 -11.97 -5.39
N LEU A 111 16.02 -10.68 -5.26
CA LEU A 111 15.08 -10.18 -4.25
C LEU A 111 13.65 -10.69 -4.50
N LEU A 112 13.27 -10.85 -5.77
CA LEU A 112 11.91 -11.23 -6.19
C LEU A 112 11.81 -12.69 -6.66
N LYS A 113 12.77 -13.53 -6.29
CA LYS A 113 12.88 -14.92 -6.79
C LYS A 113 11.68 -15.81 -6.44
N GLU A 114 10.98 -15.49 -5.35
CA GLU A 114 9.83 -16.26 -4.86
C GLU A 114 8.50 -15.85 -5.52
N LEU A 115 8.47 -14.75 -6.28
CA LEU A 115 7.26 -14.35 -7.00
C LEU A 115 6.96 -15.33 -8.14
N SER A 116 5.70 -15.69 -8.29
CA SER A 116 5.18 -16.25 -9.53
C SER A 116 5.31 -15.25 -10.69
N ASP A 117 5.23 -15.73 -11.93
CA ASP A 117 5.27 -14.84 -13.09
C ASP A 117 4.06 -13.89 -13.15
N ASN A 118 2.90 -14.33 -12.62
CA ASN A 118 1.73 -13.48 -12.50
C ASN A 118 1.95 -12.34 -11.48
N GLU A 119 2.46 -12.66 -10.29
CA GLU A 119 2.78 -11.63 -9.28
C GLU A 119 3.83 -10.64 -9.76
N PHE A 120 4.85 -11.13 -10.46
CA PHE A 120 5.84 -10.25 -11.06
C PHE A 120 5.20 -9.32 -12.12
N SER A 121 4.34 -9.85 -13.00
CA SER A 121 3.64 -9.04 -14.00
C SER A 121 2.71 -7.99 -13.37
N LEU A 122 2.02 -8.33 -12.28
CA LEU A 122 1.20 -7.38 -11.52
C LEU A 122 2.06 -6.27 -10.91
N LEU A 123 3.18 -6.63 -10.26
CA LEU A 123 4.09 -5.66 -9.65
C LEU A 123 4.74 -4.75 -10.70
N GLU A 124 5.16 -5.31 -11.83
CA GLU A 124 5.73 -4.56 -12.96
C GLU A 124 4.74 -3.52 -13.48
N LYS A 125 3.52 -3.93 -13.82
CA LYS A 125 2.48 -3.03 -14.32
C LYS A 125 2.06 -1.99 -13.29
N ALA A 126 1.97 -2.37 -12.02
CA ALA A 126 1.66 -1.44 -10.94
C ALA A 126 2.73 -0.33 -10.85
N CYS A 127 4.01 -0.69 -10.85
CA CYS A 127 5.09 0.30 -10.85
C CYS A 127 5.11 1.14 -12.13
N GLU A 128 4.96 0.53 -13.30
CA GLU A 128 5.03 1.24 -14.59
C GLU A 128 3.93 2.29 -14.74
N LEU A 129 2.70 1.98 -14.34
CA LEU A 129 1.50 2.72 -14.73
C LEU A 129 0.94 3.65 -13.65
N HIS A 130 1.43 3.61 -12.41
CA HIS A 130 0.77 4.30 -11.28
C HIS A 130 0.63 5.82 -11.41
N THR A 131 1.48 6.47 -12.23
CA THR A 131 1.39 7.91 -12.50
C THR A 131 0.79 8.26 -13.85
N THR A 132 0.64 7.29 -14.76
CA THR A 132 0.18 7.53 -16.13
C THR A 132 -1.25 7.07 -16.36
N GLU A 133 -1.74 6.11 -15.58
CA GLU A 133 -3.09 5.55 -15.71
C GLU A 133 -3.95 5.85 -14.50
N HIS A 134 -5.22 6.19 -14.74
CA HIS A 134 -6.18 6.38 -13.65
C HIS A 134 -6.56 5.03 -13.01
N LYS A 135 -6.89 4.03 -13.83
CA LYS A 135 -7.25 2.67 -13.38
C LYS A 135 -7.02 1.66 -14.50
N THR A 136 -6.86 0.40 -14.13
CA THR A 136 -6.61 -0.72 -15.05
C THR A 136 -7.74 -1.74 -15.07
N GLY A 137 -8.58 -1.76 -14.03
CA GLY A 137 -9.59 -2.81 -13.83
C GLY A 137 -9.03 -4.08 -13.20
N GLU A 138 -7.72 -4.14 -12.92
CA GLU A 138 -7.10 -5.21 -12.14
C GLU A 138 -7.07 -4.78 -10.66
N PRO A 139 -7.78 -5.48 -9.74
CA PRO A 139 -7.96 -5.02 -8.36
C PRO A 139 -6.67 -4.81 -7.57
N THR A 140 -5.64 -5.62 -7.80
CA THR A 140 -4.34 -5.48 -7.12
C THR A 140 -3.61 -4.22 -7.58
N ILE A 141 -3.55 -3.99 -8.90
CA ILE A 141 -2.90 -2.80 -9.48
C ILE A 141 -3.64 -1.53 -9.04
N ASP A 142 -4.97 -1.53 -9.14
CA ASP A 142 -5.79 -0.37 -8.77
C ASP A 142 -5.69 -0.05 -7.28
N THR A 143 -5.53 -1.07 -6.42
CA THR A 143 -5.23 -0.91 -4.99
C THR A 143 -3.86 -0.27 -4.76
N CYS A 144 -2.84 -0.65 -5.54
CA CYS A 144 -1.52 -0.03 -5.47
C CYS A 144 -1.58 1.47 -5.79
N PHE A 145 -2.31 1.83 -6.85
CA PHE A 145 -2.47 3.23 -7.26
C PHE A 145 -3.12 4.06 -6.15
N ASP A 146 -4.22 3.57 -5.59
CA ASP A 146 -4.94 4.28 -4.54
C ASP A 146 -4.13 4.38 -3.24
N ALA A 147 -3.31 3.38 -2.94
CA ALA A 147 -2.43 3.39 -1.78
C ALA A 147 -1.42 4.56 -1.83
N ASP A 148 -0.84 4.84 -3.01
CA ASP A 148 0.04 5.99 -3.24
C ASP A 148 -0.76 7.31 -3.26
N ARG A 149 -1.87 7.36 -3.99
CA ARG A 149 -2.73 8.56 -4.10
C ARG A 149 -3.27 9.04 -2.76
N LEU A 150 -3.58 8.13 -1.84
CA LEU A 150 -4.02 8.49 -0.48
C LEU A 150 -2.92 9.18 0.35
N ASP A 151 -1.65 9.09 -0.05
CA ASP A 151 -0.52 9.77 0.59
C ASP A 151 -0.15 11.10 -0.07
N LEU A 152 -0.94 11.60 -1.03
CA LEU A 152 -0.67 12.86 -1.75
C LEU A 152 -0.69 14.11 -0.85
N ASN A 153 -1.36 14.05 0.31
CA ASN A 153 -1.32 15.13 1.29
C ASN A 153 0.11 15.49 1.73
N ARG A 154 1.05 14.51 1.67
CA ARG A 154 2.47 14.74 1.98
C ARG A 154 3.12 15.81 1.11
N VAL A 155 2.63 15.98 -0.12
CA VAL A 155 3.09 16.96 -1.11
C VAL A 155 2.08 18.10 -1.31
N GLY A 156 1.14 18.27 -0.39
CA GLY A 156 0.16 19.36 -0.42
C GLY A 156 -0.99 19.17 -1.40
N ILE A 157 -1.24 17.93 -1.86
CA ILE A 157 -2.35 17.60 -2.76
C ILE A 157 -3.40 16.80 -1.98
N GLU A 158 -4.63 17.33 -1.90
CA GLU A 158 -5.74 16.63 -1.27
C GLU A 158 -6.20 15.45 -2.15
N PRO A 159 -6.23 14.20 -1.63
CA PRO A 159 -6.72 13.05 -2.36
C PRO A 159 -8.19 13.22 -2.75
N SER A 160 -8.49 13.14 -4.04
CA SER A 160 -9.85 13.31 -4.55
C SER A 160 -10.53 11.97 -4.81
N PRO A 161 -11.77 11.73 -4.32
CA PRO A 161 -12.50 10.48 -4.55
C PRO A 161 -12.65 10.09 -6.02
N ASN A 162 -12.86 11.08 -6.90
CA ASN A 162 -13.01 10.86 -8.35
C ASN A 162 -11.68 10.53 -9.07
N LYS A 163 -10.55 10.60 -8.38
CA LYS A 163 -9.21 10.23 -8.88
C LYS A 163 -8.74 8.88 -8.34
N MET A 164 -9.56 8.22 -7.53
CA MET A 164 -9.29 6.86 -7.06
C MET A 164 -9.75 5.83 -8.10
N ALA A 165 -9.03 4.71 -8.16
CA ALA A 165 -9.29 3.60 -9.07
C ALA A 165 -10.33 2.63 -8.50
N THR A 166 -10.39 2.53 -7.16
CA THR A 166 -11.25 1.61 -6.42
C THR A 166 -12.32 2.34 -5.62
N GLU A 167 -13.43 1.67 -5.33
CA GLU A 167 -14.50 2.20 -4.47
C GLU A 167 -13.99 2.44 -3.04
N GLN A 168 -13.13 1.56 -2.52
CA GLN A 168 -12.54 1.70 -1.18
C GLN A 168 -11.56 2.87 -1.12
N GLY A 169 -10.75 3.08 -2.15
CA GLY A 169 -9.90 4.26 -2.29
C GLY A 169 -10.73 5.54 -2.31
N ALA A 170 -11.79 5.57 -3.12
CA ALA A 170 -12.70 6.72 -3.19
C ALA A 170 -13.34 7.02 -1.83
N TYR A 171 -13.80 5.98 -1.11
CA TYR A 171 -14.35 6.13 0.24
C TYR A 171 -13.34 6.74 1.22
N TYR A 172 -12.08 6.27 1.24
CA TYR A 172 -11.08 6.83 2.17
C TYR A 172 -10.57 8.21 1.76
N ALA A 173 -10.62 8.54 0.47
CA ALA A 173 -10.39 9.92 0.01
C ALA A 173 -11.50 10.86 0.49
N GLU A 174 -12.76 10.42 0.49
CA GLU A 174 -13.91 11.21 0.95
C GLU A 174 -13.94 11.32 2.49
N TYR A 175 -13.51 10.26 3.18
CA TYR A 175 -13.56 10.15 4.63
C TYR A 175 -12.18 9.85 5.24
N PRO A 176 -11.19 10.75 5.13
CA PRO A 176 -9.82 10.51 5.60
C PRO A 176 -9.72 10.19 7.10
N HIS A 177 -10.62 10.75 7.92
CA HIS A 177 -10.69 10.45 9.35
C HIS A 177 -11.02 8.96 9.64
N LYS A 178 -11.71 8.27 8.74
CA LYS A 178 -11.98 6.81 8.86
C LYS A 178 -10.74 6.00 8.55
N LEU A 179 -9.93 6.43 7.58
CA LEU A 179 -8.66 5.80 7.27
C LEU A 179 -7.73 5.89 8.49
N GLU A 180 -7.62 7.08 9.10
CA GLU A 180 -6.80 7.27 10.31
C GLU A 180 -7.30 6.45 11.50
N GLN A 181 -8.62 6.33 11.69
CA GLN A 181 -9.19 5.47 12.73
C GLN A 181 -8.77 4.00 12.56
N ILE A 182 -8.76 3.48 11.32
CA ILE A 182 -8.32 2.11 11.04
C ILE A 182 -6.81 1.98 11.20
N LYS A 183 -6.02 2.98 10.77
CA LYS A 183 -4.57 2.99 10.99
C LYS A 183 -4.23 2.83 12.47
N SER A 184 -4.88 3.61 13.36
CA SER A 184 -4.67 3.51 14.81
C SER A 184 -5.12 2.19 15.43
N LEU A 185 -6.00 1.44 14.75
CA LEU A 185 -6.43 0.12 15.21
C LEU A 185 -5.43 -0.98 14.81
N LEU A 186 -4.75 -0.82 13.67
CA LEU A 186 -3.93 -1.86 13.05
C LEU A 186 -2.41 -1.67 13.20
N PHE A 187 -1.93 -0.44 13.41
CA PHE A 187 -0.51 -0.08 13.43
C PHE A 187 -0.17 0.84 14.61
#